data_AF-I4AGL4-F1
#
_entry.id   AF-I4AGL4-F1
#
_cell.length_a   1.000
_cell.length_b   1.000
_cell.length_c   1.000
_cell.angle_alpha   90.00
_cell.angle_beta   90.00
_cell.angle_gamma   90.00
#
_symmetry.space_group_name_H-M   'P 1'
#
loop_
_entity.id
_entity.type
_entity.pdbx_description
1 polymer ?
#
loop_
_entity_poly.entity_id
_entity_poly.type
_entity_poly.pdbx_seq_one_letter_code
_entity_poly.pdbx_strand_id
1 'polypeptide(L)'
;MENQQDDFFYTEDNLPQPQQDFGFTPTDEFANIRTQGYSVEFGDTFSSSWDFMKPFLGQLVAYTLLCAFSYLALTFIIPQIVSFMNSSIGYVVGAIVNLTVISALLAGFYSYFEKIYNKDKFSFQNLFDGFEYIGQLALYQLVFVIILILPSLLIIFALDTFSAFNPNFKSLDADLLSYGLIGIPSILIFTFYIFTPILIVLAKMNFWSAMEMSRKLVLANFTGVLGFVIGFTLLNILGLLFIGLGTLITIPFTFAATFILYVKLVKKNGASTNFSGDFYTDENAPLDAF
;
A
#
# COMPACT_ATOMS: atom_id res chain seq x y z
N MET A 1 -1.44 -2.97 -49.66
CA MET A 1 -1.47 -2.04 -48.52
C MET A 1 -1.90 -2.86 -47.33
N GLU A 2 -0.95 -3.30 -46.52
CA GLU A 2 -1.19 -4.12 -45.35
C GLU A 2 -0.38 -3.49 -44.22
N ASN A 3 -1.10 -2.98 -43.21
CA ASN A 3 -0.55 -2.22 -42.10
C ASN A 3 0.18 -3.18 -41.15
N GLN A 4 1.49 -2.97 -40.97
CA GLN A 4 2.24 -3.52 -39.84
C GLN A 4 2.02 -2.59 -38.63
N GLN A 5 1.33 -3.10 -37.61
CA GLN A 5 1.37 -2.55 -36.27
C GLN A 5 2.62 -3.10 -35.59
N ASP A 6 3.60 -2.22 -35.37
CA ASP A 6 4.76 -2.51 -34.53
C ASP A 6 4.32 -2.55 -33.07
N ASP A 7 3.98 -3.74 -32.58
CA ASP A 7 3.81 -3.98 -31.16
C ASP A 7 5.19 -4.00 -30.49
N PHE A 8 5.46 -3.00 -29.65
CA PHE A 8 6.65 -2.92 -28.80
C PHE A 8 6.61 -4.00 -27.70
N PHE A 9 6.99 -5.24 -28.05
CA PHE A 9 7.29 -6.29 -27.08
C PHE A 9 8.76 -6.26 -26.68
N TYR A 10 9.05 -6.20 -25.38
CA TYR A 10 10.40 -6.40 -24.86
C TYR A 10 10.75 -7.90 -24.93
N THR A 11 11.77 -8.27 -25.71
CA THR A 11 12.25 -9.65 -25.85
C THR A 11 13.17 -10.06 -24.69
N GLU A 12 13.17 -11.35 -24.36
CA GLU A 12 13.90 -12.00 -23.24
C GLU A 12 15.41 -11.68 -23.15
N ASP A 13 16.01 -11.20 -24.23
CA ASP A 13 17.48 -11.09 -24.38
C ASP A 13 18.14 -9.98 -23.53
N ASN A 14 17.37 -9.11 -22.87
CA ASN A 14 17.90 -8.02 -22.03
C ASN A 14 17.73 -8.25 -20.51
N LEU A 15 17.40 -9.47 -20.07
CA LEU A 15 17.20 -9.80 -18.66
C LEU A 15 18.55 -10.17 -17.96
N PRO A 16 18.84 -9.64 -16.75
CA PRO A 16 19.97 -10.10 -15.95
C PRO A 16 19.87 -11.59 -15.62
N GLN A 17 20.99 -12.30 -15.74
CA GLN A 17 21.12 -13.75 -15.48
C GLN A 17 20.89 -14.11 -14.00
N PRO A 18 20.45 -15.36 -13.70
CA PRO A 18 19.91 -15.74 -12.39
C PRO A 18 20.96 -15.74 -11.27
N GLN A 19 20.59 -15.19 -10.10
CA GLN A 19 21.27 -15.46 -8.83
C GLN A 19 20.70 -16.76 -8.20
N GLN A 20 21.61 -17.56 -7.65
CA GLN A 20 21.41 -18.94 -7.17
C GLN A 20 20.31 -19.11 -6.12
N ASP A 21 19.61 -20.23 -6.25
CA ASP A 21 18.62 -20.78 -5.31
C ASP A 21 19.30 -21.16 -3.98
N PHE A 22 19.11 -20.35 -2.94
CA PHE A 22 19.49 -20.73 -1.58
C PHE A 22 18.31 -21.46 -0.93
N GLY A 23 18.32 -22.79 -1.04
CA GLY A 23 17.46 -23.64 -0.24
C GLY A 23 17.86 -23.57 1.23
N PHE A 24 16.97 -23.09 2.10
CA PHE A 24 17.15 -23.11 3.55
C PHE A 24 16.22 -24.15 4.18
N THR A 25 16.80 -25.11 4.88
CA THR A 25 16.06 -26.03 5.77
C THR A 25 15.66 -25.31 7.05
N PRO A 26 14.43 -25.49 7.55
CA PRO A 26 13.93 -24.76 8.71
C PRO A 26 14.45 -25.35 10.01
N THR A 27 15.67 -25.02 10.42
CA THR A 27 16.12 -25.25 11.80
C THR A 27 17.14 -24.19 12.23
N ASP A 28 16.99 -23.73 13.47
CA ASP A 28 17.85 -22.82 14.25
C ASP A 28 17.94 -21.33 13.88
N GLU A 29 17.84 -20.95 12.60
CA GLU A 29 17.92 -19.53 12.20
C GLU A 29 16.67 -18.72 12.64
N PHE A 30 15.50 -19.34 12.56
CA PHE A 30 14.20 -18.76 12.98
C PHE A 30 14.11 -18.48 14.49
N ALA A 31 14.86 -19.20 15.32
CA ALA A 31 14.89 -19.01 16.77
C ALA A 31 15.74 -17.78 17.17
N ASN A 32 16.86 -17.55 16.46
CA ASN A 32 17.73 -16.39 16.68
C ASN A 32 17.14 -15.08 16.15
N ILE A 33 16.32 -15.16 15.10
CA ILE A 33 15.65 -13.99 14.53
C ILE A 33 14.55 -13.42 15.46
N ARG A 34 13.85 -14.30 16.20
CA ARG A 34 12.81 -13.90 17.18
C ARG A 34 13.38 -13.12 18.37
N THR A 35 14.63 -13.37 18.75
CA THR A 35 15.28 -12.72 19.89
C THR A 35 16.00 -11.42 19.51
N GLN A 36 16.43 -11.26 18.27
CA GLN A 36 17.20 -10.07 17.86
C GLN A 36 16.36 -8.93 17.28
N GLY A 37 15.09 -9.18 16.92
CA GLY A 37 14.25 -8.20 16.24
C GLY A 37 14.76 -7.92 14.83
N TYR A 38 13.87 -7.87 13.85
CA TYR A 38 14.32 -7.52 12.50
C TYR A 38 14.69 -6.04 12.44
N SER A 39 15.96 -5.75 12.17
CA SER A 39 16.29 -4.47 11.54
C SER A 39 15.91 -4.62 10.07
N VAL A 40 14.82 -3.99 9.65
CA VAL A 40 14.57 -3.80 8.21
C VAL A 40 15.75 -2.99 7.70
N GLU A 41 16.59 -3.61 6.89
CA GLU A 41 17.70 -2.92 6.22
C GLU A 41 17.10 -2.00 5.16
N PHE A 42 16.75 -0.79 5.58
CA PHE A 42 16.10 0.21 4.72
C PHE A 42 16.92 0.45 3.45
N GLY A 43 18.25 0.51 3.58
CA GLY A 43 19.17 0.68 2.45
C GLY A 43 19.06 -0.43 1.40
N ASP A 44 19.09 -1.68 1.84
CA ASP A 44 18.95 -2.84 0.95
C ASP A 44 17.55 -2.93 0.33
N THR A 45 16.50 -2.64 1.10
CA THR A 45 15.13 -2.57 0.56
C THR A 45 15.01 -1.45 -0.48
N PHE A 46 15.60 -0.29 -0.22
CA PHE A 46 15.59 0.85 -1.14
C PHE A 46 16.29 0.51 -2.47
N SER A 47 17.52 0.00 -2.42
CA SER A 47 18.28 -0.35 -3.63
C SER A 47 17.63 -1.49 -4.40
N SER A 48 17.24 -2.57 -3.71
CA SER A 48 16.54 -3.71 -4.31
C SER A 48 15.28 -3.28 -5.06
N SER A 49 14.52 -2.35 -4.49
CA SER A 49 13.27 -1.88 -5.07
C SER A 49 13.49 -0.95 -6.25
N TRP A 50 14.54 -0.15 -6.22
CA TRP A 50 14.95 0.67 -7.35
C TRP A 50 15.42 -0.19 -8.53
N ASP A 51 16.26 -1.18 -8.25
CA ASP A 51 16.78 -2.11 -9.26
C ASP A 51 15.67 -2.98 -9.85
N PHE A 52 14.71 -3.39 -9.02
CA PHE A 52 13.50 -4.07 -9.46
C PHE A 52 12.67 -3.18 -10.39
N MET A 53 12.39 -1.93 -10.00
CA MET A 53 11.44 -1.05 -10.70
C MET A 53 11.99 -0.40 -12.00
N LYS A 54 13.28 -0.03 -12.01
CA LYS A 54 13.87 0.80 -13.07
C LYS A 54 13.69 0.29 -14.51
N PRO A 55 13.66 -1.02 -14.83
CA PRO A 55 13.54 -1.48 -16.22
C PRO A 55 12.19 -1.12 -16.86
N PHE A 56 11.15 -0.90 -16.06
CA PHE A 56 9.78 -0.63 -16.51
C PHE A 56 9.26 0.74 -16.02
N LEU A 57 10.18 1.64 -15.63
CA LEU A 57 9.85 2.95 -15.08
C LEU A 57 8.91 3.77 -15.96
N GLY A 58 9.06 3.71 -17.30
CA GLY A 58 8.19 4.43 -18.23
C GLY A 58 6.71 4.01 -18.13
N GLN A 59 6.45 2.69 -18.04
CA GLN A 59 5.10 2.16 -17.87
C GLN A 59 4.51 2.58 -16.52
N LEU A 60 5.32 2.52 -15.46
CA LEU A 60 4.87 2.91 -14.12
C LEU A 60 4.60 4.40 -14.00
N VAL A 61 5.45 5.25 -14.56
CA VAL A 61 5.25 6.72 -14.59
C VAL A 61 3.97 7.05 -15.35
N ALA A 62 3.74 6.43 -16.51
CA ALA A 62 2.51 6.61 -17.28
C ALA A 62 1.27 6.20 -16.47
N TYR A 63 1.35 5.09 -15.74
CA TYR A 63 0.26 4.63 -14.89
C TYR A 63 0.06 5.49 -13.64
N THR A 64 1.12 6.03 -13.03
CA THR A 64 1.01 7.01 -11.95
C THR A 64 0.34 8.29 -12.42
N LEU A 65 0.67 8.77 -13.63
CA LEU A 65 0.01 9.92 -14.24
C LEU A 65 -1.48 9.65 -14.47
N LEU A 66 -1.82 8.45 -14.95
CA LEU A 66 -3.22 8.00 -15.07
C LEU A 66 -3.92 8.02 -13.71
N CYS A 67 -3.33 7.43 -12.67
CA CYS A 67 -3.90 7.43 -11.32
C CYS A 67 -4.13 8.85 -10.80
N ALA A 68 -3.17 9.76 -11.01
CA ALA A 68 -3.29 11.16 -10.63
C ALA A 68 -4.43 11.85 -11.39
N PHE A 69 -4.54 11.63 -12.71
CA PHE A 69 -5.63 12.17 -13.51
C PHE A 69 -7.00 11.62 -13.07
N SER A 70 -7.09 10.32 -12.80
CA SER A 70 -8.30 9.68 -12.28
C SER A 70 -8.72 10.29 -10.93
N TYR A 71 -7.77 10.52 -10.02
CA TYR A 71 -8.03 11.19 -8.74
C TYR A 71 -8.58 12.61 -8.92
N LEU A 72 -7.96 13.40 -9.81
CA LEU A 72 -8.44 14.74 -10.12
C LEU A 72 -9.83 14.70 -10.74
N ALA A 73 -10.06 13.84 -11.73
CA ALA A 73 -11.36 13.70 -12.39
C ALA A 73 -12.48 13.31 -11.40
N LEU A 74 -12.23 12.33 -10.53
CA LEU A 74 -13.19 11.93 -9.48
C LEU A 74 -13.50 13.09 -8.54
N THR A 75 -12.49 13.88 -8.17
CA THR A 75 -12.67 15.07 -7.32
C THR A 75 -13.63 16.10 -7.94
N PHE A 76 -13.63 16.27 -9.27
CA PHE A 76 -14.59 17.14 -9.96
C PHE A 76 -15.98 16.52 -10.13
N ILE A 77 -16.08 15.19 -10.26
CA ILE A 77 -17.35 14.47 -10.45
C ILE A 77 -18.15 14.37 -9.15
N ILE A 78 -17.48 14.16 -8.01
CA ILE A 78 -18.14 13.92 -6.72
C ILE A 78 -19.13 15.04 -6.32
N PRO A 79 -18.80 16.34 -6.39
CA PRO A 79 -19.77 17.40 -6.07
C PRO A 79 -21.03 17.34 -6.94
N GLN A 80 -20.93 16.87 -8.17
CA GLN A 80 -22.08 16.71 -9.07
C GLN A 80 -23.01 15.59 -8.59
N ILE A 81 -22.43 14.45 -8.16
CA ILE A 81 -23.19 13.35 -7.55
C ILE A 81 -23.88 13.82 -6.28
N VAL A 82 -23.17 14.55 -5.43
CA VAL A 82 -23.71 15.10 -4.18
C VAL A 82 -24.87 16.04 -4.46
N SER A 83 -24.69 16.98 -5.40
CA SER A 83 -25.73 17.93 -5.79
C SER A 83 -26.95 17.22 -6.36
N PHE A 84 -26.76 16.15 -7.13
CA PHE A 84 -27.85 15.33 -7.66
C PHE A 84 -28.64 14.64 -6.55
N MET A 85 -27.96 14.10 -5.53
CA MET A 85 -28.61 13.41 -4.41
C MET A 85 -29.27 14.36 -3.39
N ASN A 86 -29.00 15.66 -3.46
CA ASN A 86 -29.52 16.72 -2.58
C ASN A 86 -29.58 16.33 -1.09
N SER A 87 -28.56 15.62 -0.61
CA SER A 87 -28.55 15.05 0.73
C SER A 87 -27.11 14.84 1.21
N SER A 88 -26.91 14.93 2.53
CA SER A 88 -25.60 14.71 3.15
C SER A 88 -25.03 13.31 2.89
N ILE A 89 -25.88 12.34 2.56
CA ILE A 89 -25.46 10.99 2.17
C ILE A 89 -24.70 10.98 0.84
N GLY A 90 -24.92 11.96 -0.04
CA GLY A 90 -24.19 12.09 -1.30
C GLY A 90 -22.69 12.29 -1.10
N TYR A 91 -22.27 13.02 -0.05
CA TYR A 91 -20.85 13.23 0.25
C TYR A 91 -20.17 11.93 0.68
N VAL A 92 -20.86 11.14 1.51
CA VAL A 92 -20.36 9.84 1.98
C VAL A 92 -20.23 8.87 0.80
N VAL A 93 -21.26 8.78 -0.05
CA VAL A 93 -21.23 7.93 -1.25
C VAL A 93 -20.09 8.35 -2.18
N GLY A 94 -19.96 9.65 -2.46
CA GLY A 94 -18.89 10.17 -3.33
C GLY A 94 -17.49 9.90 -2.77
N ALA A 95 -17.28 10.05 -1.47
CA ALA A 95 -16.00 9.76 -0.82
C ALA A 95 -15.64 8.27 -0.91
N ILE A 96 -16.60 7.37 -0.64
CA ILE A 96 -16.38 5.92 -0.73
C ILE A 96 -16.04 5.51 -2.15
N VAL A 97 -16.76 6.03 -3.16
CA VAL A 97 -16.48 5.77 -4.57
C VAL A 97 -15.05 6.21 -4.92
N ASN A 98 -14.66 7.41 -4.51
CA ASN A 98 -13.30 7.92 -4.76
C ASN A 98 -12.23 7.00 -4.17
N LEU A 99 -12.33 6.73 -2.86
CA LEU A 99 -11.35 5.92 -2.14
C LEU A 99 -11.27 4.51 -2.71
N THR A 100 -12.41 3.93 -3.07
CA THR A 100 -12.48 2.58 -3.64
C THR A 100 -11.80 2.52 -5.01
N VAL A 101 -12.16 3.40 -5.94
CA VAL A 101 -11.60 3.41 -7.30
C VAL A 101 -10.10 3.66 -7.27
N ILE A 102 -9.66 4.62 -6.45
CA ILE A 102 -8.23 4.94 -6.29
C ILE A 102 -7.48 3.78 -5.66
N SER A 103 -8.06 3.11 -4.67
CA SER A 103 -7.43 1.93 -4.06
C SER A 103 -7.26 0.77 -5.05
N ALA A 104 -8.25 0.53 -5.92
CA ALA A 104 -8.16 -0.49 -6.96
C ALA A 104 -7.08 -0.16 -7.99
N LEU A 105 -7.00 1.10 -8.43
CA LEU A 105 -5.93 1.58 -9.32
C LEU A 105 -4.55 1.38 -8.69
N LEU A 106 -4.37 1.83 -7.45
CA LEU A 106 -3.10 1.71 -6.74
C LEU A 106 -2.72 0.26 -6.44
N ALA A 107 -3.69 -0.59 -6.11
CA ALA A 107 -3.44 -2.01 -5.87
C ALA A 107 -2.96 -2.75 -7.13
N GLY A 108 -3.29 -2.22 -8.31
CA GLY A 108 -2.80 -2.73 -9.59
C GLY A 108 -1.27 -2.69 -9.77
N PHE A 109 -0.55 -1.81 -9.06
CA PHE A 109 0.91 -1.90 -8.98
C PHE A 109 1.36 -3.27 -8.45
N TYR A 110 0.68 -3.79 -7.43
CA TYR A 110 1.03 -5.07 -6.82
C TYR A 110 0.76 -6.26 -7.75
N SER A 111 -0.37 -6.26 -8.46
CA SER A 111 -0.66 -7.27 -9.49
C SER A 111 0.41 -7.29 -10.59
N TYR A 112 0.85 -6.11 -11.02
CA TYR A 112 1.90 -5.98 -12.02
C TYR A 112 3.27 -6.46 -11.51
N PHE A 113 3.63 -6.09 -10.27
CA PHE A 113 4.89 -6.53 -9.66
C PHE A 113 4.93 -8.02 -9.38
N GLU A 114 3.81 -8.63 -9.01
CA GLU A 114 3.70 -10.08 -8.85
C GLU A 114 4.08 -10.82 -10.14
N LYS A 115 3.51 -10.41 -11.28
CA LYS A 115 3.80 -11.04 -12.58
C LYS A 115 5.26 -10.89 -12.98
N ILE A 116 5.83 -9.71 -12.77
CA ILE A 116 7.27 -9.47 -13.02
C ILE A 116 8.13 -10.35 -12.12
N TYR A 117 7.79 -10.42 -10.84
CA TYR A 117 8.52 -11.19 -9.84
C TYR A 117 8.47 -12.70 -10.14
N ASN A 118 7.31 -13.21 -10.58
CA ASN A 118 7.13 -14.61 -10.97
C ASN A 118 7.65 -14.92 -12.38
N LYS A 119 8.15 -13.92 -13.12
CA LYS A 119 8.58 -14.03 -14.53
C LYS A 119 7.47 -14.50 -15.47
N ASP A 120 6.23 -14.17 -15.14
CA ASP A 120 5.08 -14.41 -16.01
C ASP A 120 5.07 -13.41 -17.18
N LYS A 121 4.30 -13.72 -18.22
CA LYS A 121 3.99 -12.73 -19.26
C LYS A 121 3.20 -11.59 -18.63
N PHE A 122 3.77 -10.38 -18.67
CA PHE A 122 3.15 -9.17 -18.16
C PHE A 122 2.93 -8.15 -19.28
N SER A 123 1.92 -7.31 -19.10
CA SER A 123 1.56 -6.21 -20.00
C SER A 123 1.09 -5.02 -19.18
N PHE A 124 1.05 -3.84 -19.79
CA PHE A 124 0.52 -2.63 -19.15
C PHE A 124 -0.91 -2.83 -18.61
N GLN A 125 -1.73 -3.64 -19.28
CA GLN A 125 -3.10 -3.93 -18.85
C GLN A 125 -3.15 -4.57 -17.46
N ASN A 126 -2.12 -5.30 -17.05
CA ASN A 126 -2.08 -5.94 -15.74
C ASN A 126 -2.02 -4.95 -14.57
N LEU A 127 -1.70 -3.68 -14.84
CA LEU A 127 -1.82 -2.61 -13.85
C LEU A 127 -3.29 -2.31 -13.48
N PHE A 128 -4.26 -2.79 -14.24
CA PHE A 128 -5.69 -2.66 -13.90
C PHE A 128 -6.25 -3.90 -13.19
N ASP A 129 -5.47 -4.97 -13.00
CA ASP A 129 -5.95 -6.22 -12.39
C ASP A 129 -6.39 -5.99 -10.92
N GLY A 130 -5.98 -4.89 -10.27
CA GLY A 130 -6.49 -4.49 -8.95
C GLY A 130 -8.01 -4.26 -8.91
N PHE A 131 -8.66 -3.99 -10.06
CA PHE A 131 -10.12 -3.89 -10.15
C PHE A 131 -10.84 -5.23 -9.96
N GLU A 132 -10.18 -6.37 -10.18
CA GLU A 132 -10.76 -7.68 -9.88
C GLU A 132 -11.13 -7.81 -8.39
N TYR A 133 -10.41 -7.09 -7.53
CA TYR A 133 -10.57 -7.12 -6.08
C TYR A 133 -11.26 -5.87 -5.52
N ILE A 134 -11.90 -5.05 -6.38
CA ILE A 134 -12.48 -3.76 -5.99
C ILE A 134 -13.46 -3.87 -4.82
N GLY A 135 -14.23 -4.96 -4.74
CA GLY A 135 -15.16 -5.19 -3.64
C GLY A 135 -14.45 -5.37 -2.28
N GLN A 136 -13.38 -6.16 -2.23
CA GLN A 136 -12.60 -6.37 -1.01
C GLN A 136 -11.81 -5.10 -0.63
N LEU A 137 -11.26 -4.40 -1.62
CA LEU A 137 -10.60 -3.12 -1.41
C LEU A 137 -11.57 -2.05 -0.89
N ALA A 138 -12.81 -2.00 -1.39
CA ALA A 138 -13.85 -1.09 -0.90
C ALA A 138 -14.17 -1.33 0.60
N LEU A 139 -14.36 -2.60 0.97
CA LEU A 139 -14.63 -2.99 2.36
C LEU A 139 -13.46 -2.64 3.28
N TYR A 140 -12.22 -2.92 2.84
CA TYR A 140 -11.01 -2.46 3.52
C TYR A 140 -11.02 -0.95 3.73
N GLN A 141 -11.26 -0.16 2.67
CA GLN A 141 -11.24 1.29 2.76
C GLN A 141 -12.29 1.83 3.74
N LEU A 142 -13.49 1.25 3.73
CA LEU A 142 -14.54 1.64 4.67
C LEU A 142 -14.10 1.41 6.12
N VAL A 143 -13.58 0.23 6.43
CA VAL A 143 -13.13 -0.09 7.80
C VAL A 143 -11.90 0.73 8.18
N PHE A 144 -10.94 0.89 7.28
CA PHE A 144 -9.74 1.68 7.50
C PHE A 144 -10.07 3.16 7.78
N VAL A 145 -11.00 3.75 7.02
CA VAL A 145 -11.48 5.12 7.25
C VAL A 145 -12.15 5.26 8.62
N ILE A 146 -12.96 4.28 9.04
CA ILE A 146 -13.56 4.30 10.39
C ILE A 146 -12.47 4.26 11.46
N ILE A 147 -11.48 3.37 11.33
CA ILE A 147 -10.36 3.27 12.27
C ILE A 147 -9.53 4.56 12.32
N LEU A 148 -9.39 5.26 11.19
CA LEU A 148 -8.64 6.51 11.09
C LEU A 148 -9.42 7.71 11.65
N ILE A 149 -10.70 7.83 11.27
CA ILE A 149 -11.55 9.00 11.59
C ILE A 149 -12.08 8.92 13.02
N LEU A 150 -12.53 7.76 13.49
CA LEU A 150 -13.21 7.65 14.79
C LEU A 150 -12.35 8.16 15.95
N PRO A 151 -11.08 7.78 16.11
CA PRO A 151 -10.21 8.33 17.16
C PRO A 151 -10.01 9.83 17.01
N SER A 152 -9.87 10.31 15.77
CA SER A 152 -9.69 11.73 15.46
C SER A 152 -10.92 12.55 15.88
N LEU A 153 -12.13 12.05 15.62
CA LEU A 153 -13.38 12.68 16.05
C LEU A 153 -13.52 12.70 17.57
N LEU A 154 -13.14 11.61 18.26
CA LEU A 154 -13.18 11.55 19.72
C LEU A 154 -12.22 12.55 20.36
N ILE A 155 -11.02 12.72 19.79
CA ILE A 155 -10.04 13.71 20.24
C ILE A 155 -10.59 15.12 20.05
N ILE A 156 -11.10 15.44 18.85
CA ILE A 156 -11.67 16.77 18.56
C ILE A 156 -12.83 17.07 19.52
N PHE A 157 -13.78 16.14 19.67
CA PHE A 157 -14.91 16.29 20.58
C PHE A 157 -14.49 16.51 22.04
N ALA A 158 -13.50 15.75 22.52
CA ALA A 158 -12.98 15.90 23.88
C ALA A 158 -12.34 17.28 24.10
N LEU A 159 -11.58 17.77 23.12
CA LEU A 159 -10.90 19.07 23.19
C LEU A 159 -11.89 20.24 23.11
N ASP A 160 -12.90 20.14 22.24
CA ASP A 160 -13.99 21.13 22.18
C ASP A 160 -14.76 21.15 23.50
N THR A 161 -15.10 19.99 24.05
CA THR A 161 -15.74 19.89 25.36
C THR A 161 -14.88 20.54 26.45
N PHE A 162 -13.58 20.27 26.47
CA PHE A 162 -12.66 20.87 27.45
C PHE A 162 -12.57 22.40 27.31
N SER A 163 -12.50 22.93 26.08
CA SER A 163 -12.50 24.38 25.82
C SER A 163 -13.76 25.07 26.33
N ALA A 164 -14.91 24.39 26.28
CA ALA A 164 -16.18 24.93 26.78
C ALA A 164 -16.15 25.13 28.32
N PHE A 165 -15.44 24.28 29.06
CA PHE A 165 -15.28 24.39 30.51
C PHE A 165 -14.07 25.24 30.93
N ASN A 166 -13.11 25.45 30.04
CA ASN A 166 -11.91 26.23 30.30
C ASN A 166 -11.73 27.30 29.19
N PRO A 167 -12.33 28.49 29.33
CA PRO A 167 -12.30 29.54 28.30
C PRO A 167 -10.90 30.05 27.95
N ASN A 168 -9.91 29.81 28.82
CA ASN A 168 -8.51 30.15 28.55
C ASN A 168 -7.81 29.10 27.65
N PHE A 169 -8.41 27.92 27.50
CA PHE A 169 -7.97 26.90 26.57
C PHE A 169 -8.64 27.12 25.21
N LYS A 170 -7.84 27.42 24.19
CA LYS A 170 -8.31 27.39 22.80
C LYS A 170 -8.26 25.96 22.30
N SER A 171 -9.35 25.48 21.69
CA SER A 171 -9.36 24.19 20.99
C SER A 171 -8.43 24.22 19.77
N LEU A 172 -8.30 23.08 19.09
CA LEU A 172 -7.36 22.90 17.99
C LEU A 172 -7.63 23.89 16.84
N ASP A 173 -6.79 24.91 16.70
CA ASP A 173 -6.68 25.69 15.47
C ASP A 173 -5.90 24.87 14.42
N ALA A 174 -5.94 25.26 13.14
CA ALA A 174 -5.20 24.60 12.05
C ALA A 174 -3.68 24.85 12.11
N ASP A 175 -3.07 24.61 13.27
CA ASP A 175 -1.65 24.79 13.56
C ASP A 175 -0.88 23.45 13.51
N LEU A 176 0.45 23.55 13.56
CA LEU A 176 1.33 22.39 13.47
C LEU A 176 1.12 21.37 14.60
N LEU A 177 0.67 21.82 15.78
CA LEU A 177 0.40 20.95 16.91
C LEU A 177 -0.83 20.07 16.64
N SER A 178 -1.90 20.65 16.11
CA SER A 178 -3.11 19.94 15.69
C SER A 178 -2.84 18.92 14.59
N TYR A 179 -2.04 19.27 13.59
CA TYR A 179 -1.62 18.33 12.55
C TYR A 179 -0.78 17.18 13.09
N GLY A 180 0.09 17.44 14.08
CA GLY A 180 0.87 16.39 14.74
C GLY A 180 0.01 15.43 15.55
N LEU A 181 -0.97 15.95 16.30
CA LEU A 181 -1.84 15.16 17.16
C LEU A 181 -2.70 14.15 16.38
N ILE A 182 -3.11 14.50 15.15
CA ILE A 182 -3.88 13.61 14.26
C ILE A 182 -2.94 12.80 13.36
N GLY A 183 -1.88 13.42 12.86
CA GLY A 183 -0.94 12.81 11.92
C GLY A 183 -0.14 11.65 12.52
N ILE A 184 0.30 11.76 13.77
CA ILE A 184 1.08 10.70 14.44
C ILE A 184 0.23 9.42 14.65
N PRO A 185 -0.99 9.47 15.21
CA PRO A 185 -1.85 8.29 15.26
C PRO A 185 -2.15 7.74 13.86
N SER A 186 -2.36 8.62 12.87
CA SER A 186 -2.65 8.23 11.50
C SER A 186 -1.51 7.42 10.86
N ILE A 187 -0.25 7.84 11.06
CA ILE A 187 0.90 7.11 10.51
C ILE A 187 1.08 5.75 11.19
N LEU A 188 0.77 5.64 12.49
CA LEU A 188 0.80 4.37 13.21
C LEU A 188 -0.29 3.40 12.71
N ILE A 189 -1.51 3.89 12.53
CA ILE A 189 -2.63 3.10 11.96
C ILE A 189 -2.27 2.65 10.54
N PHE A 190 -1.77 3.55 9.70
CA PHE A 190 -1.32 3.20 8.34
C PHE A 190 -0.23 2.11 8.37
N THR A 191 0.74 2.23 9.27
CA THR A 191 1.82 1.24 9.44
C THR A 191 1.27 -0.16 9.72
N PHE A 192 0.27 -0.30 10.59
CA PHE A 192 -0.34 -1.61 10.89
C PHE A 192 -1.06 -2.26 9.72
N TYR A 193 -1.52 -1.46 8.75
CA TYR A 193 -2.35 -1.94 7.64
C TYR A 193 -1.68 -1.83 6.27
N ILE A 194 -0.39 -1.48 6.21
CA ILE A 194 0.34 -1.24 4.95
C ILE A 194 0.33 -2.43 3.99
N PHE A 195 0.37 -3.68 4.50
CA PHE A 195 0.38 -4.88 3.66
C PHE A 195 -1.02 -5.37 3.27
N THR A 196 -2.09 -4.74 3.77
CA THR A 196 -3.47 -5.19 3.51
C THR A 196 -3.81 -5.24 2.01
N PRO A 197 -3.49 -4.23 1.19
CA PRO A 197 -3.80 -4.30 -0.23
C PRO A 197 -3.04 -5.41 -0.97
N ILE A 198 -1.77 -5.67 -0.57
CA ILE A 198 -0.98 -6.77 -1.12
C ILE A 198 -1.64 -8.11 -0.79
N LEU A 199 -2.04 -8.31 0.46
CA LEU A 199 -2.69 -9.55 0.92
C LEU A 199 -4.05 -9.78 0.24
N ILE A 200 -4.80 -8.72 -0.03
CA ILE A 200 -6.07 -8.82 -0.79
C ILE A 200 -5.81 -9.26 -2.23
N VAL A 201 -4.82 -8.68 -2.91
CA VAL A 201 -4.60 -8.90 -4.35
C VAL A 201 -3.80 -10.18 -4.62
N LEU A 202 -2.66 -10.35 -3.96
CA LEU A 202 -1.75 -11.47 -4.20
C LEU A 202 -2.26 -12.73 -3.51
N ALA A 203 -2.57 -12.63 -2.21
CA ALA A 203 -3.02 -13.77 -1.42
C ALA A 203 -4.55 -14.00 -1.51
N LYS A 204 -5.26 -13.20 -2.32
CA LYS A 204 -6.71 -13.29 -2.57
C LYS A 204 -7.54 -13.33 -1.29
N MET A 205 -7.04 -12.73 -0.22
CA MET A 205 -7.67 -12.77 1.10
C MET A 205 -8.92 -11.88 1.12
N ASN A 206 -9.91 -12.29 1.90
CA ASN A 206 -10.97 -11.36 2.30
C ASN A 206 -10.35 -10.19 3.11
N PHE A 207 -10.96 -9.00 3.00
CA PHE A 207 -10.39 -7.76 3.53
C PHE A 207 -10.09 -7.83 5.03
N TRP A 208 -10.93 -8.50 5.83
CA TRP A 208 -10.76 -8.58 7.28
C TRP A 208 -9.56 -9.45 7.65
N SER A 209 -9.46 -10.63 7.03
CA SER A 209 -8.33 -11.55 7.26
C SER A 209 -7.01 -10.92 6.79
N ALA A 210 -7.04 -10.19 5.67
CA ALA A 210 -5.90 -9.42 5.20
C ALA A 210 -5.47 -8.33 6.21
N MET A 211 -6.41 -7.60 6.80
CA MET A 211 -6.11 -6.60 7.83
C MET A 211 -5.51 -7.22 9.09
N GLU A 212 -6.06 -8.35 9.55
CA GLU A 212 -5.53 -9.05 10.72
C GLU A 212 -4.12 -9.58 10.47
N MET A 213 -3.89 -10.19 9.31
CA MET A 213 -2.59 -10.70 8.90
C MET A 213 -1.56 -9.57 8.76
N SER A 214 -1.93 -8.47 8.13
CA SER A 214 -1.09 -7.26 8.02
C SER A 214 -0.63 -6.80 9.41
N ARG A 215 -1.57 -6.69 10.36
CA ARG A 215 -1.26 -6.29 11.74
C ARG A 215 -0.31 -7.28 12.44
N LYS A 216 -0.53 -8.60 12.31
CA LYS A 216 0.36 -9.63 12.89
C LYS A 216 1.77 -9.54 12.32
N LEU A 217 1.87 -9.46 11.00
CA LEU A 217 3.16 -9.34 10.30
C LEU A 217 3.92 -8.08 10.69
N VAL A 218 3.21 -6.95 10.79
CA VAL A 218 3.77 -5.66 11.20
C VAL A 218 4.19 -5.71 12.67
N LEU A 219 3.40 -6.25 13.59
CA LEU A 219 3.76 -6.32 15.01
C LEU A 219 5.05 -7.12 15.24
N ALA A 220 5.25 -8.22 14.50
CA ALA A 220 6.48 -9.01 14.56
C ALA A 220 7.73 -8.24 14.04
N ASN A 221 7.54 -7.18 13.24
CA ASN A 221 8.61 -6.43 12.59
C ASN A 221 8.47 -4.90 12.78
N PHE A 222 7.82 -4.48 13.87
CA PHE A 222 7.20 -3.14 13.97
C PHE A 222 8.19 -2.01 13.74
N THR A 223 9.33 -2.01 14.45
CA THR A 223 10.33 -0.95 14.36
C THR A 223 10.86 -0.77 12.95
N GLY A 224 11.14 -1.88 12.26
CA GLY A 224 11.64 -1.84 10.89
C GLY A 224 10.59 -1.35 9.89
N VAL A 225 9.35 -1.82 10.00
CA VAL A 225 8.26 -1.38 9.11
C VAL A 225 7.91 0.09 9.37
N LEU A 226 7.92 0.54 10.64
CA LEU A 226 7.70 1.95 10.98
C LEU A 226 8.79 2.85 10.39
N GLY A 227 10.06 2.47 10.51
CA GLY A 227 11.17 3.19 9.89
C GLY A 227 11.05 3.27 8.36
N PHE A 228 10.63 2.17 7.74
CA PHE A 228 10.31 2.12 6.31
C PHE A 228 9.19 3.10 5.93
N VAL A 229 8.06 3.08 6.66
CA VAL A 229 6.93 3.99 6.42
C VAL A 229 7.37 5.44 6.52
N ILE A 230 8.07 5.81 7.60
CA ILE A 230 8.57 7.17 7.80
C ILE A 230 9.50 7.58 6.63
N GLY A 231 10.45 6.72 6.26
CA GLY A 231 11.40 7.00 5.18
C GLY A 231 10.71 7.24 3.83
N PHE A 232 9.78 6.38 3.45
CA PHE A 232 9.04 6.54 2.19
C PHE A 232 8.00 7.68 2.25
N THR A 233 7.40 7.97 3.41
CA THR A 233 6.56 9.16 3.57
C THR A 233 7.37 10.44 3.33
N LEU A 234 8.56 10.57 3.92
CA LEU A 234 9.45 11.71 3.69
C LEU A 234 9.87 11.80 2.22
N LEU A 235 10.19 10.67 1.57
CA LEU A 235 10.51 10.63 0.15
C LEU A 235 9.35 11.15 -0.72
N ASN A 236 8.12 10.74 -0.43
CA ASN A 236 6.93 11.22 -1.16
C ASN A 236 6.64 12.70 -0.90
N ILE A 237 6.87 13.20 0.32
CA ILE A 237 6.78 14.63 0.62
C ILE A 237 7.79 15.40 -0.22
N LEU A 238 9.04 14.93 -0.33
CA LEU A 238 10.06 15.53 -1.20
C LEU A 238 9.66 15.48 -2.68
N GLY A 239 9.08 14.37 -3.13
CA GLY A 239 8.55 14.24 -4.50
C GLY A 239 7.34 15.13 -4.79
N LEU A 240 6.58 15.49 -3.76
CA LEU A 240 5.48 16.44 -3.85
C LEU A 240 5.98 17.88 -4.04
N LEU A 241 7.17 18.19 -3.54
CA LEU A 241 7.84 19.46 -3.84
C LEU A 241 8.06 19.54 -5.37
N PHE A 242 8.06 20.75 -5.93
CA PHE A 242 8.10 20.98 -7.39
C PHE A 242 6.82 20.56 -8.14
N ILE A 243 5.64 21.01 -7.66
CA ILE A 243 4.32 20.86 -8.32
C ILE A 243 3.92 19.38 -8.46
N GLY A 244 4.42 18.50 -7.57
CA GLY A 244 4.08 17.09 -7.57
C GLY A 244 4.71 16.25 -8.69
N LEU A 245 5.57 16.81 -9.56
CA LEU A 245 6.20 16.03 -10.63
C LEU A 245 7.10 14.91 -10.09
N GLY A 246 7.74 15.11 -8.94
CA GLY A 246 8.53 14.06 -8.30
C GLY A 246 7.68 12.85 -7.87
N THR A 247 6.39 13.04 -7.59
CA THR A 247 5.47 11.95 -7.21
C THR A 247 5.27 10.92 -8.32
N LEU A 248 5.47 11.31 -9.59
CA LEU A 248 5.40 10.39 -10.73
C LEU A 248 6.45 9.27 -10.63
N ILE A 249 7.54 9.49 -9.89
CA ILE A 249 8.58 8.49 -9.63
C ILE A 249 8.49 7.95 -8.20
N THR A 250 8.23 8.79 -7.20
CA THR A 250 8.22 8.32 -5.80
C THR A 250 7.02 7.43 -5.47
N ILE A 251 5.86 7.63 -6.10
CA ILE A 251 4.69 6.75 -5.92
C ILE A 251 5.02 5.33 -6.38
N PRO A 252 5.35 5.05 -7.66
CA PRO A 252 5.60 3.68 -8.08
C PRO A 252 6.78 3.06 -7.33
N PHE A 253 7.77 3.87 -6.93
CA PHE A 253 8.88 3.40 -6.11
C PHE A 253 8.42 2.97 -4.71
N THR A 254 7.49 3.69 -4.10
CA THR A 254 6.89 3.31 -2.81
C THR A 254 6.13 2.00 -2.89
N PHE A 255 5.35 1.80 -3.95
CA PHE A 255 4.64 0.53 -4.17
C PHE A 255 5.63 -0.62 -4.42
N ALA A 256 6.67 -0.41 -5.23
CA ALA A 256 7.71 -1.41 -5.46
C ALA A 256 8.43 -1.77 -4.15
N ALA A 257 8.75 -0.76 -3.34
CA ALA A 257 9.41 -0.98 -2.06
C ALA A 257 8.53 -1.67 -1.03
N THR A 258 7.23 -1.37 -1.02
CA THR A 258 6.28 -2.05 -0.15
C THR A 258 6.13 -3.52 -0.56
N PHE A 259 6.09 -3.80 -1.87
CA PHE A 259 6.08 -5.16 -2.41
C PHE A 259 7.35 -5.94 -2.03
N ILE A 260 8.53 -5.39 -2.28
CA ILE A 260 9.81 -6.04 -1.95
C ILE A 260 9.95 -6.27 -0.44
N LEU A 261 9.56 -5.29 0.38
CA LEU A 261 9.54 -5.46 1.83
C LEU A 261 8.62 -6.62 2.24
N TYR A 262 7.41 -6.67 1.70
CA TYR A 262 6.48 -7.77 1.95
C TYR A 262 7.09 -9.13 1.57
N VAL A 263 7.66 -9.26 0.36
CA VAL A 263 8.33 -10.49 -0.09
C VAL A 263 9.46 -10.89 0.86
N LYS A 264 10.32 -9.95 1.29
CA LYS A 264 11.41 -10.22 2.24
C LYS A 264 10.88 -10.72 3.57
N LEU A 265 9.84 -10.10 4.11
CA LEU A 265 9.23 -10.51 5.38
C LEU A 265 8.56 -11.89 5.31
N VAL A 266 7.85 -12.18 4.21
CA VAL A 266 7.19 -13.49 4.02
C VAL A 266 8.20 -14.61 3.85
N LYS A 267 9.24 -14.43 3.01
CA LYS A 267 10.33 -15.41 2.85
C LYS A 267 11.01 -15.73 4.17
N LYS A 268 11.28 -14.68 4.95
CA LYS A 268 11.91 -14.79 6.26
C LYS A 268 11.07 -15.58 7.26
N ASN A 269 9.75 -15.61 7.11
CA ASN A 269 8.85 -16.37 7.96
C ASN A 269 8.59 -17.80 7.44
N GLY A 270 9.36 -18.27 6.43
CA GLY A 270 9.30 -19.64 5.93
C GLY A 270 8.13 -19.91 4.97
N ALA A 271 7.39 -18.89 4.56
CA ALA A 271 6.32 -19.03 3.58
C ALA A 271 6.86 -18.95 2.14
N SER A 272 6.33 -19.80 1.24
CA SER A 272 6.68 -19.76 -0.19
C SER A 272 6.22 -18.44 -0.84
N THR A 273 6.93 -17.97 -1.86
CA THR A 273 6.54 -16.76 -2.61
C THR A 273 5.73 -17.09 -3.86
N ASN A 274 5.20 -18.30 -3.98
CA ASN A 274 4.25 -18.62 -5.03
C ASN A 274 2.85 -18.21 -4.57
N PHE A 275 2.50 -16.95 -4.84
CA PHE A 275 1.23 -16.34 -4.41
C PHE A 275 -0.03 -16.95 -5.04
N SER A 276 0.12 -17.90 -5.98
CA SER A 276 -1.00 -18.61 -6.62
C SER A 276 -1.57 -19.78 -5.80
N GLY A 277 -0.93 -20.15 -4.68
CA GLY A 277 -1.37 -21.23 -3.80
C GLY A 277 -2.33 -20.80 -2.70
N ASP A 278 -3.22 -21.71 -2.31
CA ASP A 278 -4.16 -21.65 -1.18
C ASP A 278 -3.41 -21.61 0.17
N PHE A 279 -2.63 -20.56 0.40
CA PHE A 279 -1.73 -20.43 1.54
C PHE A 279 -2.39 -20.49 2.92
N TYR A 280 -3.72 -20.35 2.97
CA TYR A 280 -4.48 -20.19 4.20
C TYR A 280 -5.84 -20.92 4.21
N THR A 281 -6.11 -21.85 3.27
CA THR A 281 -7.23 -22.80 3.44
C THR A 281 -6.84 -23.97 4.35
N ASP A 282 -5.55 -24.15 4.64
CA ASP A 282 -5.09 -25.00 5.74
C ASP A 282 -5.14 -24.18 7.04
N GLU A 283 -6.12 -24.48 7.88
CA GLU A 283 -6.28 -23.95 9.23
C GLU A 283 -5.06 -24.27 10.13
N ASN A 284 -4.17 -25.16 9.66
CA ASN A 284 -2.89 -25.54 10.28
C ASN A 284 -1.65 -25.03 9.51
N ALA A 285 -1.80 -24.19 8.48
CA ALA A 285 -0.67 -23.43 7.95
C ALA A 285 -0.12 -22.55 9.07
N PRO A 286 1.22 -22.42 9.24
CA PRO A 286 1.83 -22.04 10.51
C PRO A 286 1.49 -20.61 10.92
N LEU A 287 0.33 -20.46 11.55
CA LEU A 287 -0.13 -19.29 12.28
C LEU A 287 0.54 -19.23 13.66
N ASP A 288 1.16 -20.34 14.07
CA ASP A 288 1.97 -20.57 15.26
C ASP A 288 3.45 -20.17 15.07
N ALA A 289 3.82 -19.68 13.88
CA ALA A 289 5.12 -19.03 13.64
C ALA A 289 5.11 -17.51 13.88
N PHE A 290 3.98 -16.92 14.28
CA PHE A 290 3.81 -15.49 14.59
C PHE A 290 3.60 -15.20 16.07
#